data_AF-A0A2K9JU51-F1
#
_entry.id   AF-A0A2K9JU51-F1
#
_cell.length_a   1.000
_cell.length_b   1.000
_cell.length_c   1.000
_cell.angle_alpha   90.00
_cell.angle_beta   90.00
_cell.angle_gamma   90.00
#
_symmetry.space_group_name_H-M   'P 1'
#
loop_
_entity.id
_entity.type
_entity.pdbx_description
1 polymer ?
#
loop_
_entity_poly.entity_id
_entity_poly.type
_entity_poly.pdbx_seq_one_letter_code
_entity_poly.pdbx_strand_id
1 'polypeptide(L)'
;MARIITFQPVTYGFYFLELELVDITPGIYRHYKGKLYRVHALATHSETQEKQVVYQTLYGDMSFWVRPLEMFLEDVMVEGEAVPRFTLIETEAGLAAKS
;
A
#
# COMPACT_ATOMS: atom_id res chain seq x y z
N MET A 1 -18.36 -46.48 -13.39
CA MET A 1 -18.83 -45.57 -12.32
C MET A 1 -17.69 -44.63 -11.97
N ALA A 2 -17.58 -43.50 -12.67
CA ALA A 2 -16.54 -42.50 -12.41
C ALA A 2 -17.18 -41.35 -11.62
N ARG A 3 -16.67 -41.10 -10.41
CA ARG A 3 -17.04 -39.93 -9.61
C ARG A 3 -16.29 -38.73 -10.13
N ILE A 4 -17.03 -37.74 -10.61
CA ILE A 4 -16.54 -36.41 -10.97
C ILE A 4 -16.12 -35.74 -9.66
N ILE A 5 -14.82 -35.50 -9.50
CA ILE A 5 -14.30 -34.61 -8.46
C ILE A 5 -14.23 -33.23 -9.11
N THR A 6 -15.12 -32.33 -8.72
CA THR A 6 -15.07 -30.92 -9.09
C THR A 6 -13.81 -30.30 -8.48
N PHE A 7 -12.83 -29.99 -9.32
CA PHE A 7 -11.63 -29.23 -8.96
C PHE A 7 -12.03 -27.75 -8.85
N GLN A 8 -12.14 -27.22 -7.63
CA GLN A 8 -12.21 -25.78 -7.40
C GLN A 8 -10.76 -25.25 -7.46
N PRO A 9 -10.43 -24.23 -8.27
CA PRO A 9 -9.06 -23.73 -8.34
C PRO A 9 -8.72 -22.99 -7.03
N VAL A 10 -7.68 -23.45 -6.33
CA VAL A 10 -7.13 -22.76 -5.16
C VAL A 10 -6.16 -21.70 -5.68
N THR A 11 -6.62 -20.45 -5.77
CA THR A 11 -5.83 -19.26 -6.14
C THR A 11 -4.90 -18.87 -5.00
N TYR A 12 -3.76 -19.56 -4.84
CA TYR A 12 -2.75 -19.18 -3.84
C TYR A 12 -1.32 -19.09 -4.39
N GLY A 13 -1.13 -19.24 -5.71
CA GLY A 13 0.20 -19.30 -6.33
C GLY A 13 0.60 -18.08 -7.16
N PHE A 14 -0.33 -17.19 -7.51
CA PHE A 14 -0.05 -16.07 -8.42
C PHE A 14 0.03 -14.71 -7.70
N TYR A 15 -0.80 -14.52 -6.68
CA TYR A 15 -0.87 -13.26 -5.91
C TYR A 15 0.33 -13.01 -4.99
N PHE A 16 0.98 -14.05 -4.48
CA PHE A 16 2.10 -13.90 -3.54
C PHE A 16 3.39 -13.42 -4.22
N LEU A 17 3.63 -13.84 -5.47
CA LEU A 17 4.82 -13.42 -6.22
C LEU A 17 4.73 -11.97 -6.71
N GLU A 18 3.52 -11.48 -6.95
CA GLU A 18 3.28 -10.12 -7.45
C GLU A 18 3.57 -9.08 -6.35
N LEU A 19 3.22 -9.38 -5.09
CA LEU A 19 3.51 -8.52 -3.93
C LEU A 19 5.00 -8.40 -3.57
N GLU A 20 5.80 -9.44 -3.81
CA GLU A 20 7.25 -9.41 -3.59
C GLU A 20 7.97 -8.40 -4.51
N LEU A 21 7.39 -8.11 -5.67
CA LEU A 21 7.94 -7.18 -6.66
C LEU A 21 7.35 -5.76 -6.56
N VAL A 22 6.37 -5.54 -5.68
CA VAL A 22 5.72 -4.23 -5.51
C VAL A 22 6.55 -3.39 -4.55
N ASP A 23 7.11 -2.32 -5.09
CA ASP A 23 7.77 -1.26 -4.32
C ASP A 23 6.85 -0.03 -4.18
N ILE A 24 7.02 0.73 -3.10
CA ILE A 24 6.29 1.97 -2.87
C ILE A 24 7.20 3.15 -3.22
N THR A 25 6.71 4.06 -4.05
CA THR A 25 7.49 5.27 -4.38
C THR A 25 7.49 6.22 -3.18
N PRO A 26 8.65 6.62 -2.62
CA PRO A 26 8.68 7.64 -1.56
C PRO A 26 8.13 8.97 -2.08
N GLY A 27 7.38 9.68 -1.23
CA GLY A 27 6.81 10.98 -1.59
C GLY A 27 5.61 11.40 -0.76
N ILE A 28 4.91 12.42 -1.23
CA ILE A 28 3.68 12.93 -0.63
C ILE A 28 2.49 12.14 -1.17
N TYR A 29 1.74 11.54 -0.25
CA TYR A 29 0.50 10.84 -0.51
C TYR A 29 -0.67 11.57 0.13
N ARG A 30 -1.83 11.51 -0.53
CA ARG A 30 -3.10 11.99 -0.01
C ARG A 30 -3.95 10.79 0.37
N HIS A 31 -4.39 10.73 1.61
CA HIS A 31 -5.41 9.77 2.02
C HIS A 31 -6.77 10.18 1.44
N TYR A 32 -7.65 9.24 1.14
CA TYR A 32 -8.99 9.54 0.59
C TYR A 32 -9.81 10.52 1.48
N LYS A 33 -9.52 10.59 2.79
CA LYS A 33 -10.09 11.59 3.72
C LYS A 33 -9.46 12.99 3.62
N GLY A 34 -8.62 13.25 2.63
CA GLY A 34 -8.05 14.56 2.30
C GLY A 34 -6.75 14.93 3.01
N LYS A 35 -6.33 14.21 4.06
CA LYS A 35 -5.07 14.51 4.79
C LYS A 35 -3.85 14.06 4.00
N LEU A 36 -2.75 14.80 4.16
CA LEU A 36 -1.47 14.54 3.51
C LEU A 36 -0.50 13.82 4.44
N TYR A 37 0.28 12.94 3.84
CA TYR A 37 1.27 12.10 4.49
C TYR A 37 2.52 12.02 3.61
N ARG A 38 3.68 11.84 4.23
CA ARG A 38 4.94 11.58 3.52
C ARG A 38 5.35 10.13 3.72
N VAL A 39 5.43 9.36 2.64
CA VAL A 39 5.98 8.01 2.63
C VAL A 39 7.50 8.12 2.52
N HIS A 40 8.19 7.53 3.49
CA HIS A 40 9.65 7.56 3.57
C HIS A 40 10.27 6.30 2.98
N ALA A 41 9.75 5.13 3.35
CA ALA A 41 10.33 3.84 2.97
C ALA A 41 9.34 2.69 3.09
N LEU A 42 9.69 1.58 2.44
CA LEU A 42 9.16 0.26 2.75
C LEU A 42 10.07 -0.42 3.79
N ALA A 43 9.46 -1.00 4.81
CA ALA A 43 10.12 -1.81 5.83
C ALA A 43 9.63 -3.26 5.75
N THR A 44 10.46 -4.20 6.19
CA THR A 44 10.06 -5.60 6.37
C THR A 44 9.84 -5.83 7.87
N HIS A 45 8.66 -6.32 8.26
CA HIS A 45 8.38 -6.68 9.64
C HIS A 45 9.19 -7.92 10.03
N SER A 46 9.98 -7.84 11.10
CA SER A 46 10.98 -8.88 11.44
C SER A 46 10.38 -10.24 11.76
N GLU A 47 9.20 -10.26 12.36
CA GLU A 47 8.56 -11.45 12.90
C GLU A 47 7.70 -12.16 11.86
N THR A 48 7.06 -11.38 10.97
CA THR A 48 6.12 -11.91 9.96
C THR A 48 6.68 -11.86 8.54
N GLN A 49 7.78 -11.15 8.32
CA GLN A 49 8.38 -10.85 7.01
C GLN A 49 7.46 -10.06 6.07
N GLU A 50 6.35 -9.52 6.58
CA GLU A 50 5.42 -8.73 5.79
C GLU A 50 5.97 -7.33 5.48
N LYS A 51 5.68 -6.83 4.27
CA LYS A 51 6.04 -5.48 3.86
C LYS A 51 5.13 -4.45 4.54
N GLN A 52 5.73 -3.41 5.08
CA GLN A 52 5.09 -2.33 5.81
C GLN A 52 5.53 -0.98 5.23
N VAL A 53 4.60 -0.06 5.01
CA VAL A 53 4.91 1.32 4.61
C VAL A 53 5.20 2.15 5.85
N VAL A 54 6.36 2.79 5.88
CA VAL A 54 6.75 3.78 6.91
C VAL A 54 6.42 5.17 6.38
N TYR A 55 5.51 5.85 7.06
CA TYR A 55 5.04 7.16 6.63
C TYR A 55 4.80 8.11 7.81
N GLN A 56 4.77 9.41 7.52
CA GLN A 56 4.66 10.48 8.50
C GLN A 56 3.44 11.35 8.19
N THR A 57 2.73 11.80 9.22
CA THR A 57 1.68 12.81 9.07
C THR A 57 2.30 14.16 8.69
N LEU A 58 1.66 14.90 7.79
CA LEU A 58 2.05 16.28 7.44
C LEU A 58 1.12 17.31 8.10
N TYR A 59 0.58 16.95 9.26
CA TYR A 59 -0.35 17.75 10.04
C TYR A 59 -0.22 17.37 11.52
N GLY A 60 -0.73 18.22 12.41
CA GLY A 60 -0.72 17.94 13.85
C GLY A 60 0.70 17.81 14.39
N ASP A 61 0.98 16.70 15.07
CA ASP A 61 2.26 16.41 15.74
C ASP A 61 3.35 15.86 14.82
N MET A 62 3.07 15.71 13.52
CA MET A 62 4.00 15.13 12.53
C MET A 62 4.52 13.74 12.92
N SER A 63 3.70 12.95 13.60
CA SER A 63 3.99 11.58 14.03
C SER A 63 4.29 10.60 12.89
N PHE A 64 5.08 9.58 13.20
CA PHE A 64 5.41 8.46 12.31
C PHE A 64 4.50 7.25 12.56
N TRP A 65 4.15 6.57 11.47
CA TRP A 65 3.22 5.45 11.44
C TRP A 65 3.76 4.35 10.54
N VAL A 66 3.35 3.11 10.84
CA VAL A 66 3.62 1.92 10.02
C VAL A 66 2.30 1.24 9.68
N ARG A 67 2.16 0.74 8.46
CA ARG A 67 0.96 0.04 8.01
C ARG A 67 1.32 -1.04 6.98
N PRO A 68 0.64 -2.20 6.96
CA PRO A 68 0.88 -3.22 5.94
C PRO A 68 0.75 -2.66 4.53
N LEU A 69 1.65 -3.06 3.64
CA LEU A 69 1.69 -2.59 2.25
C LEU A 69 0.37 -2.86 1.53
N GLU A 70 -0.17 -4.07 1.69
CA GLU A 70 -1.46 -4.47 1.11
C GLU A 70 -2.57 -3.50 1.51
N MET A 71 -2.70 -3.20 2.81
CA MET A 71 -3.70 -2.27 3.32
C MET A 71 -3.44 -0.82 2.90
N PHE A 72 -2.22 -0.46 2.53
CA PHE A 72 -1.86 0.87 2.06
C PHE A 72 -2.26 1.06 0.60
N LEU A 73 -2.02 0.04 -0.23
CA LEU A 73 -2.34 0.03 -1.67
C LEU A 73 -3.80 -0.32 -1.97
N GLU A 74 -4.54 -0.80 -0.98
CA GLU A 74 -5.95 -1.18 -1.12
C GLU A 74 -6.83 -0.02 -1.62
N ASP A 75 -7.81 -0.36 -2.46
CA ASP A 75 -8.92 0.54 -2.79
C ASP A 75 -9.98 0.53 -1.68
N VAL A 76 -10.66 1.65 -1.50
CA VAL A 76 -11.78 1.81 -0.58
C VAL A 76 -13.03 2.27 -1.33
N MET A 77 -14.19 1.81 -0.88
CA MET A 77 -15.47 2.28 -1.42
C MET A 77 -15.86 3.62 -0.78
N VAL A 78 -15.92 4.68 -1.58
CA VAL A 78 -16.36 6.02 -1.18
C VAL A 78 -17.49 6.43 -2.11
N GLU A 79 -18.68 6.70 -1.56
CA GLU A 79 -19.86 7.12 -2.34
C GLU A 79 -20.26 6.16 -3.47
N GLY A 80 -19.92 4.87 -3.34
CA GLY A 80 -20.21 3.84 -4.35
C GLY A 80 -19.12 3.66 -5.40
N GLU A 81 -18.03 4.43 -5.33
CA GLU A 81 -16.86 4.31 -6.21
C GLU A 81 -15.66 3.70 -5.46
N ALA A 82 -14.91 2.84 -6.15
CA ALA A 82 -13.64 2.32 -5.64
C ALA A 82 -12.53 3.34 -5.91
N VAL A 83 -11.89 3.84 -4.85
CA VAL A 83 -10.80 4.81 -4.94
C VAL A 83 -9.58 4.33 -4.15
N PRO A 84 -8.33 4.61 -4.60
CA PRO A 84 -7.14 4.25 -3.84
C PRO A 84 -7.19 4.87 -2.44
N ARG A 85 -6.88 4.07 -1.41
CA ARG A 85 -6.83 4.57 -0.03
C ARG A 85 -5.84 5.72 0.12
N PHE A 86 -4.69 5.60 -0.55
CA PHE A 86 -3.66 6.62 -0.65
C PHE A 86 -3.29 6.88 -2.11
N THR A 87 -3.30 8.14 -2.51
CA THR A 87 -2.91 8.57 -3.86
C THR A 87 -1.60 9.33 -3.80
N LEU A 88 -0.59 8.93 -4.58
CA LEU A 88 0.65 9.68 -4.74
C LEU A 88 0.36 11.05 -5.39
N ILE A 89 0.81 12.12 -4.75
CA ILE A 89 0.68 13.51 -5.22
C ILE A 89 2.00 14.00 -5.80
N GLU A 90 3.11 13.71 -5.13
CA GLU A 90 4.44 14.15 -5.53
C GLU A 90 5.50 13.17 -5.03
N THR A 91 6.50 12.86 -5.85
CA THR A 91 7.60 11.97 -5.45
C THR A 91 8.66 12.73 -4.67
N GLU A 92 9.42 12.04 -3.81
CA GLU A 92 10.59 12.65 -3.14
C GLU A 92 11.60 13.22 -4.15
N ALA A 93 11.82 12.54 -5.28
CA ALA A 93 12.67 13.05 -6.34
C ALA A 93 12.13 14.36 -6.94
N GLY A 94 10.81 14.49 -7.07
CA GLY A 94 10.14 15.71 -7.53
C GLY A 94 10.27 16.87 -6.54
N LEU A 95 10.21 16.59 -5.23
CA LEU A 95 10.45 17.58 -4.18
C LEU A 95 11.90 18.08 -4.18
N ALA A 96 12.87 17.16 -4.29
CA ALA A 96 14.29 17.49 -4.28
C ALA A 96 14.72 18.33 -5.50
N ALA A 97 14.04 18.19 -6.64
CA ALA A 97 14.33 18.97 -7.84
C ALA A 97 13.85 20.44 -7.76
N LYS A 98 13.08 20.82 -6.74
CA LYS A 98 12.48 22.15 -6.57
C LYS A 98 13.16 23.02 -5.50
N SER A 99 14.11 22.46 -4.75
CA SER A 99 14.91 23.13 -3.71
C SER A 99 16.24 23.60 -4.26
#